data_AF-A0A699ZM94-F1
#
_entry.id   AF-A0A699ZM94-F1
#
_cell.length_a   1.000
_cell.length_b   1.000
_cell.length_c   1.000
_cell.angle_alpha   90.00
_cell.angle_beta   90.00
_cell.angle_gamma   90.00
#
_symmetry.space_group_name_H-M   'P 1'
#
loop_
_entity.id
_entity.type
_entity.pdbx_description
1 polymer ?
#
loop_
_entity_poly.entity_id
_entity_poly.type
_entity_poly.pdbx_seq_one_letter_code
_entity_poly.pdbx_strand_id
1 'polypeptide(L)'
;MCRELLGRQPRKHELEAWFTHCDFDRSPVMSRTEFIKAVQGLIEFSATPLQPKQYTSYRQYHTDWVKHTRLEYDKQKACNTPQTDGQQYGWHTLKPGPRDKSFPVNSTDVTINEGRTAASYYGHYVLQ
;
A
#
# COMPACT_ATOMS: atom_id res chain seq x y z
N MET A 1 -17.57 -16.51 -8.80
CA MET A 1 -16.11 -16.68 -8.61
C MET A 1 -15.72 -17.22 -7.24
N CYS A 2 -15.62 -16.43 -6.15
CA CYS A 2 -15.14 -16.97 -4.85
C CYS A 2 -15.99 -18.14 -4.31
N ARG A 3 -17.33 -18.04 -4.41
CA ARG A 3 -18.28 -19.12 -4.07
C ARG A 3 -18.07 -20.40 -4.90
N GLU A 4 -17.72 -20.26 -6.17
CA GLU A 4 -17.49 -21.40 -7.07
C GLU A 4 -16.14 -22.07 -6.77
N LEU A 5 -15.11 -21.27 -6.48
CA LEU A 5 -13.79 -21.77 -6.09
C LEU A 5 -13.82 -22.57 -4.78
N LEU A 6 -14.63 -22.13 -3.82
CA LEU A 6 -14.77 -22.81 -2.54
C LEU A 6 -15.76 -23.99 -2.56
N GLY A 7 -16.62 -24.09 -3.59
CA GLY A 7 -17.71 -25.07 -3.65
C GLY A 7 -18.78 -24.91 -2.55
N ARG A 8 -18.70 -23.84 -1.75
CA ARG A 8 -19.60 -23.53 -0.64
C ARG A 8 -19.76 -22.02 -0.48
N GLN A 9 -20.70 -21.60 0.38
CA GLN A 9 -20.81 -20.19 0.73
C GLN A 9 -19.55 -19.71 1.47
N PRO A 10 -18.94 -18.59 1.02
CA PRO A 10 -17.79 -18.00 1.68
C PRO A 10 -18.22 -17.35 3.00
N ARG A 11 -17.39 -17.50 4.02
CA ARG A 11 -17.58 -16.85 5.33
C ARG A 11 -17.10 -15.40 5.26
N LYS A 12 -17.54 -14.57 6.21
CA LYS A 12 -17.19 -13.14 6.28
C LYS A 12 -15.68 -12.88 6.20
N HIS A 13 -14.88 -13.55 7.02
CA HIS A 13 -13.42 -13.36 7.03
C HIS A 13 -12.74 -13.83 5.74
N GLU A 14 -13.31 -14.81 5.04
CA GLU A 14 -12.79 -15.30 3.75
C GLU A 14 -13.05 -14.27 2.66
N LEU A 15 -14.23 -13.65 2.67
CA LEU A 15 -14.55 -12.54 1.77
C LEU A 15 -13.70 -11.30 2.06
N GLU A 16 -13.49 -10.96 3.33
CA GLU A 16 -12.66 -9.83 3.72
C GLU A 16 -11.20 -10.02 3.27
N ALA A 17 -10.64 -11.21 3.46
CA ALA A 17 -9.30 -11.53 2.95
C ALA A 17 -9.25 -11.47 1.41
N TRP A 18 -10.28 -12.00 0.74
CA TRP A 18 -10.40 -11.96 -0.72
C TRP A 18 -10.42 -10.53 -1.27
N PHE A 19 -11.26 -9.65 -0.72
CA PHE A 19 -11.37 -8.25 -1.13
C PHE A 19 -10.18 -7.40 -0.70
N THR A 20 -9.43 -7.81 0.32
CA THR A 20 -8.18 -7.13 0.69
C THR A 20 -7.09 -7.37 -0.36
N HIS A 21 -7.02 -8.56 -0.94
CA HIS A 21 -5.96 -8.93 -1.89
C HIS A 21 -6.34 -8.70 -3.36
N CYS A 22 -7.60 -8.93 -3.73
CA CYS A 22 -8.08 -8.69 -5.09
C CYS A 22 -8.61 -7.26 -5.23
N ASP A 23 -8.31 -6.59 -6.35
CA ASP A 23 -8.92 -5.30 -6.62
C ASP A 23 -10.38 -5.44 -7.05
N PHE A 24 -11.24 -4.61 -6.46
CA PHE A 24 -12.68 -4.58 -6.69
C PHE A 24 -13.22 -3.16 -6.94
N ASP A 25 -12.39 -2.12 -6.81
CA ASP A 25 -12.86 -0.73 -6.78
C ASP A 25 -12.57 0.04 -8.07
N ARG A 26 -11.42 -0.22 -8.72
CA ARG A 26 -10.88 0.71 -9.73
C ARG A 26 -11.28 0.38 -11.16
N SER A 27 -11.51 -0.89 -11.47
CA SER A 27 -11.88 -1.35 -12.82
C SER A 27 -12.84 -2.52 -12.74
N PRO A 28 -13.90 -2.55 -13.58
CA PRO A 28 -14.77 -3.72 -13.71
C PRO A 28 -14.11 -4.86 -14.50
N VAL A 29 -12.99 -4.60 -15.19
CA VAL A 29 -12.21 -5.58 -15.94
C VAL A 29 -10.92 -5.88 -15.18
N MET A 30 -10.69 -7.15 -14.88
CA MET A 30 -9.48 -7.63 -14.20
C MET A 30 -8.61 -8.40 -15.17
N SER A 31 -7.33 -8.02 -15.28
CA SER A 31 -6.36 -8.78 -16.07
C SER A 31 -6.05 -10.13 -15.40
N ARG A 32 -5.80 -11.16 -16.20
CA ARG A 32 -5.30 -12.46 -15.70
C ARG A 32 -4.01 -12.30 -14.88
N THR A 33 -3.12 -11.39 -15.27
CA THR A 33 -1.84 -11.17 -14.58
C THR A 33 -2.02 -10.49 -13.22
N GLU A 34 -2.98 -9.57 -13.09
CA GLU A 34 -3.35 -8.93 -11.82
C GLU A 34 -3.98 -9.95 -10.89
N PHE A 35 -4.89 -10.78 -11.41
CA PHE A 35 -5.53 -11.84 -10.65
C PHE A 35 -4.52 -12.85 -10.10
N ILE A 36 -3.57 -13.32 -10.92
CA ILE A 36 -2.54 -14.27 -10.48
C ILE A 36 -1.70 -13.66 -9.34
N LYS A 37 -1.31 -12.38 -9.44
CA LYS A 37 -0.55 -11.69 -8.38
C LYS A 37 -1.35 -11.55 -7.09
N ALA A 38 -2.63 -11.19 -7.19
CA ALA A 38 -3.51 -11.09 -6.02
C ALA A 38 -3.67 -12.45 -5.33
N VAL A 39 -3.87 -13.53 -6.10
CA VAL A 39 -4.00 -14.89 -5.58
C VAL A 39 -2.70 -15.38 -4.96
N GLN A 40 -1.54 -15.08 -5.55
CA GLN A 40 -0.24 -15.40 -4.95
C GLN A 40 -0.08 -14.75 -3.58
N GLY A 41 -0.41 -13.46 -3.45
CA GLY A 41 -0.40 -12.77 -2.16
C GLY A 41 -1.36 -13.40 -1.14
N LEU A 42 -2.56 -13.79 -1.58
CA LEU A 42 -3.54 -14.47 -0.71
C LEU A 42 -3.05 -15.85 -0.26
N ILE A 43 -2.39 -16.61 -1.13
CA ILE A 43 -1.78 -17.91 -0.79
C ILE A 43 -0.70 -17.71 0.26
N GLU A 44 0.21 -16.75 0.07
CA GLU A 44 1.27 -16.42 1.02
C GLU A 44 0.70 -16.03 2.39
N PHE A 45 -0.32 -15.16 2.42
CA PHE A 45 -1.03 -14.76 3.62
C PHE A 45 -1.65 -15.96 4.36
N SER A 46 -2.28 -16.88 3.62
CA SER A 46 -2.92 -18.07 4.21
C SER A 46 -1.94 -19.11 4.71
N ALA A 47 -0.78 -19.25 4.05
CA ALA A 47 0.20 -20.28 4.36
C ALA A 47 1.07 -19.94 5.57
N THR A 48 1.41 -18.66 5.74
CA THR A 48 2.37 -18.22 6.78
C THR A 48 1.78 -17.09 7.62
N PRO A 49 0.95 -17.39 8.63
CA PRO A 49 0.38 -16.37 9.49
C PRO A 49 1.48 -15.72 10.33
N LEU A 50 1.68 -14.42 10.16
CA LEU A 50 2.71 -13.67 10.87
C LEU A 50 2.21 -13.25 12.26
N GLN A 51 3.00 -13.49 13.31
CA GLN A 51 2.65 -13.07 14.66
C GLN A 51 2.89 -11.55 14.84
N PRO A 52 1.88 -10.75 15.23
CA PRO A 52 2.03 -9.31 15.38
C PRO A 52 2.86 -8.88 16.60
N LYS A 53 3.15 -9.81 17.53
CA LYS A 53 3.92 -9.55 18.75
C LYS A 53 5.42 -9.61 18.46
N GLN A 54 6.03 -8.46 18.15
CA GLN A 54 7.49 -8.34 17.97
C GLN A 54 8.27 -8.10 19.25
N TYR A 55 7.64 -7.47 20.25
CA TYR A 55 8.31 -7.11 21.50
C TYR A 55 7.78 -7.94 22.68
N THR A 56 8.70 -8.40 23.52
CA THR A 56 8.40 -9.02 24.82
C THR A 56 8.61 -8.06 25.98
N SER A 57 9.38 -6.98 25.78
CA SER A 57 9.70 -5.96 26.78
C SER A 57 9.29 -4.57 26.32
N TYR A 58 8.52 -3.86 27.16
CA TYR A 58 8.13 -2.47 26.93
C TYR A 58 9.33 -1.52 26.83
N ARG A 59 10.39 -1.77 27.61
CA ARG A 59 11.61 -0.93 27.59
C ARG A 59 12.30 -0.95 26.23
N GLN A 60 12.34 -2.12 25.59
CA GLN A 60 12.91 -2.28 24.26
C GLN A 60 12.03 -1.59 23.21
N TYR A 61 10.72 -1.83 23.24
CA TYR A 61 9.77 -1.13 22.39
C TYR A 61 9.91 0.40 22.47
N HIS A 62 9.97 0.95 23.70
CA HIS A 62 10.10 2.39 23.91
C HIS A 62 11.42 2.93 23.37
N THR A 63 12.52 2.20 23.54
CA THR A 63 13.84 2.60 23.00
C THR A 63 13.82 2.68 21.48
N ASP A 64 13.19 1.70 20.83
CA ASP A 64 13.05 1.67 19.37
C ASP A 64 12.11 2.75 18.87
N TRP A 65 11.02 3.03 19.60
CA TRP A 65 10.09 4.10 19.29
C TRP A 65 10.77 5.48 19.32
N VAL A 66 11.57 5.77 20.35
CA VAL A 66 12.35 7.03 20.46
C VAL A 66 13.36 7.16 19.32
N LYS A 67 13.90 6.04 18.81
CA LYS A 67 14.81 6.01 17.67
C LYS A 67 14.10 6.04 16.31
N HIS A 68 12.78 6.15 16.28
CA HIS A 68 11.95 6.07 15.08
C HIS A 68 12.12 4.75 14.31
N THR A 69 12.54 3.68 14.98
CA THR A 69 12.56 2.34 14.39
C THR A 69 11.11 1.88 14.19
N ARG A 70 10.75 1.54 12.95
CA ARG A 70 9.40 1.07 12.61
C ARG A 70 9.29 -0.43 12.78
N LEU A 71 8.07 -0.90 13.04
CA LEU A 71 7.74 -2.31 12.97
C LEU A 71 8.00 -2.83 11.55
N GLU A 72 8.66 -3.97 11.43
CA GLU A 72 9.03 -4.55 10.14
C GLU A 72 7.83 -5.17 9.41
N TYR A 73 6.85 -5.68 10.16
CA TYR A 73 5.72 -6.35 9.56
C TYR A 73 4.63 -5.40 9.09
N ASP A 74 3.93 -5.82 8.04
CA ASP A 74 2.73 -5.16 7.57
C ASP A 74 1.50 -5.66 8.32
N LYS A 75 0.66 -4.71 8.78
CA LYS A 75 -0.59 -5.01 9.48
C LYS A 75 -1.59 -5.76 8.60
N GLN A 76 -1.62 -5.51 7.29
CA GLN A 76 -2.49 -6.25 6.36
C GLN A 76 -2.12 -7.73 6.23
N LYS A 77 -0.85 -8.08 6.51
CA LYS A 77 -0.37 -9.46 6.50
C LYS A 77 -0.53 -10.18 7.84
N ALA A 78 -0.60 -9.44 8.94
CA ALA A 78 -0.68 -10.00 10.29
C ALA A 78 -2.13 -10.11 10.82
N CYS A 79 -3.04 -9.29 10.31
CA CYS A 79 -4.42 -9.23 10.78
C CYS A 79 -5.40 -9.51 9.64
N ASN A 80 -6.56 -10.08 9.97
CA ASN A 80 -7.64 -10.33 9.02
C ASN A 80 -8.39 -9.04 8.63
N THR A 81 -8.53 -8.10 9.58
CA THR A 81 -9.29 -6.85 9.44
C THR A 81 -8.58 -5.72 10.17
N PRO A 82 -8.82 -4.45 9.78
CA PRO A 82 -8.29 -3.31 10.53
C PRO A 82 -8.84 -3.30 11.95
N GLN A 83 -7.95 -3.09 12.92
CA GLN A 83 -8.32 -3.01 14.35
C GLN A 83 -8.65 -1.59 14.81
N THR A 84 -8.20 -0.59 14.06
CA THR A 84 -8.39 0.82 14.38
C THR A 84 -8.78 1.61 13.14
N ASP A 85 -9.48 2.73 13.32
CA ASP A 85 -9.92 3.60 12.22
C ASP A 85 -8.74 4.09 11.38
N GLY A 86 -7.61 4.40 12.03
CA GLY A 86 -6.36 4.75 11.34
C GLY A 86 -5.86 3.67 10.39
N GLN A 87 -6.08 2.38 10.71
CA GLN A 87 -5.73 1.27 9.82
C GLN A 87 -6.72 1.15 8.66
N GLN A 88 -7.99 1.46 8.89
CA GLN A 88 -9.04 1.37 7.87
C GLN A 88 -8.74 2.24 6.64
N TYR A 89 -8.24 3.48 6.85
CA TYR A 89 -7.89 4.38 5.74
C TYR A 89 -6.79 3.83 4.82
N GLY A 90 -5.86 3.05 5.37
CA GLY A 90 -4.73 2.48 4.62
C GLY A 90 -4.91 1.03 4.20
N TRP A 91 -6.02 0.37 4.58
CA TRP A 91 -6.15 -1.09 4.54
C TRP A 91 -6.11 -1.70 3.13
N HIS A 92 -6.47 -0.93 2.10
CA HIS A 92 -6.56 -1.42 0.72
C HIS A 92 -5.45 -0.87 -0.19
N THR A 93 -4.34 -0.42 0.39
CA THR A 93 -3.25 0.24 -0.35
C THR A 93 -2.27 -0.72 -1.01
N LEU A 94 -2.15 -1.95 -0.52
CA LEU A 94 -1.15 -2.92 -1.01
C LEU A 94 -1.66 -3.82 -2.13
N LYS A 95 -2.97 -3.84 -2.40
CA LYS A 95 -3.53 -4.65 -3.48
C LYS A 95 -2.96 -4.20 -4.82
N PRO A 96 -2.60 -5.13 -5.73
CA PRO A 96 -2.11 -4.78 -7.04
C PRO A 96 -3.19 -4.02 -7.80
N GLY A 97 -2.93 -2.75 -8.13
CA GLY A 97 -3.87 -1.91 -8.86
C GLY A 97 -3.76 -2.07 -10.38
N PRO A 98 -4.82 -1.69 -11.13
CA PRO A 98 -4.80 -1.63 -12.57
C PRO A 98 -3.77 -0.61 -13.05
N ARG A 99 -3.22 -0.87 -14.24
CA ARG A 99 -2.29 0.06 -14.91
C ARG A 99 -3.08 1.12 -15.66
N ASP A 100 -3.36 2.23 -15.01
CA ASP A 100 -3.93 3.39 -15.67
C ASP A 100 -2.83 4.25 -16.28
N LYS A 101 -3.07 4.75 -17.50
CA LYS A 101 -2.20 5.79 -18.06
C LYS A 101 -2.45 7.08 -17.29
N SER A 102 -1.45 7.52 -16.54
CA SER A 102 -1.45 8.85 -15.94
C SER A 102 -0.77 9.85 -16.86
N PHE A 103 -1.28 11.08 -16.89
CA PHE A 103 -0.66 12.21 -17.57
C PHE A 103 -0.24 13.26 -16.53
N PRO A 104 0.77 12.96 -15.69
CA PRO A 104 1.24 13.93 -14.71
C PRO A 104 1.88 15.12 -15.42
N VAL A 105 1.66 16.32 -14.87
CA VAL A 105 2.42 17.50 -15.29
C VAL A 105 3.83 17.35 -14.75
N ASN A 106 4.77 17.06 -15.64
CA ASN A 106 6.18 16.96 -15.29
C ASN A 106 6.89 18.26 -15.63
N SER A 107 7.91 18.59 -14.85
CA SER A 107 8.84 19.66 -15.20
C SER A 107 9.59 19.29 -16.49
N THR A 108 9.64 20.23 -17.44
CA THR A 108 10.43 20.13 -18.66
C THR A 108 11.72 20.94 -18.53
N ASP A 109 12.66 20.73 -19.45
CA ASP A 109 13.86 21.55 -19.67
C ASP A 109 13.60 23.07 -19.58
N VAL A 110 12.51 23.56 -20.18
CA VAL A 110 12.07 24.96 -20.11
C VAL A 110 11.74 25.37 -18.68
N THR A 111 11.04 24.55 -17.92
CA THR A 111 10.68 24.89 -16.54
C THR A 111 11.85 24.75 -15.56
N ILE A 112 12.87 23.94 -15.90
CA ILE A 112 14.00 23.66 -15.01
C ILE A 112 15.11 24.69 -15.22
N ASN A 113 15.51 24.97 -16.48
CA ASN A 113 16.72 25.75 -16.77
C ASN A 113 16.56 26.78 -17.90
N GLU A 114 15.89 26.45 -19.00
CA GLU A 114 15.94 27.29 -20.21
C GLU A 114 14.97 28.47 -20.14
N GLY A 115 13.87 28.29 -19.41
CA GLY A 115 12.87 29.32 -19.17
C GLY A 115 13.47 30.45 -18.36
N ARG A 116 13.40 31.66 -18.91
CA ARG A 116 13.82 32.87 -18.20
C ARG A 116 12.89 33.09 -17.02
N THR A 117 13.45 33.05 -15.82
CA THR A 117 12.76 33.39 -14.58
C THR A 117 13.26 34.73 -14.06
N ALA A 118 12.48 35.38 -13.21
CA ALA A 118 12.92 36.60 -12.53
C ALA A 118 14.24 36.37 -11.77
N ALA A 119 14.43 35.18 -11.20
CA ALA A 119 15.69 34.78 -10.55
C ALA A 119 16.88 34.74 -11.52
N SER A 120 16.70 34.24 -12.75
CA SER A 120 17.74 34.29 -13.79
C SER A 120 18.02 35.72 -14.30
N TYR A 121 17.01 36.60 -14.25
CA TYR A 121 17.11 37.96 -14.79
C TYR A 121 17.77 38.92 -13.81
N TYR A 122 17.40 38.87 -12.53
CA TYR A 122 17.94 39.75 -11.50
C TYR A 122 19.25 39.25 -10.89
N GLY A 123 19.69 38.03 -11.27
CA GLY A 123 20.69 37.29 -10.50
C GLY A 123 20.11 36.92 -9.13
N HIS A 124 20.63 35.90 -8.46
CA HIS A 124 20.25 35.67 -7.07
C HIS A 124 20.58 36.94 -6.25
N TYR A 125 19.57 37.70 -5.85
CA TYR A 125 19.67 38.64 -4.72
C TYR A 125 19.87 37.79 -3.46
N VAL A 126 21.10 37.31 -3.27
CA VAL A 126 21.57 36.86 -1.95
C VAL A 126 21.80 38.13 -1.16
N LEU A 127 20.79 38.57 -0.42
CA LEU A 127 21.01 39.40 0.76
C LEU A 127 21.88 38.55 1.71
N GLN A 128 23.16 38.91 1.80
CA GLN A 128 24.01 38.49 2.93
C GLN A 128 23.53 39.15 4.22
#